data_AF-A0A845M6T3-F1
#
_entry.id   AF-A0A845M6T3-F1
#
_cell.length_a   1.000
_cell.length_b   1.000
_cell.length_c   1.000
_cell.angle_alpha   90.00
_cell.angle_beta   90.00
_cell.angle_gamma   90.00
#
_symmetry.space_group_name_H-M   'P 1'
#
loop_
_entity.id
_entity.type
_entity.pdbx_description
1 polymer ?
#
loop_
_entity_poly.entity_id
_entity_poly.type
_entity_poly.pdbx_seq_one_letter_code
_entity_poly.pdbx_strand_id
1 'polypeptide(L)'
;MIVSMMMRRMLWLRLLVIVSAVSGIIYDWVMIGNVVGAFWQVLLIAVNVVQIILLWTRDRLLDQGRWESVPEGTRLTEEGERPGFLTYLSEGTARIDTGNTEVARMEPGHFVGEMSLMGDGLASADVTVAEPARVWRIDRDRLERMRTQQPKLFALIEAGIALDLRAKVIATNTRAAAAPA
;
A
#
# COMPACT_ATOMS: atom_id res chain seq x y z
N MET A 1 34.63 -4.86 -2.06
CA MET A 1 33.54 -5.03 -3.06
C MET A 1 32.31 -5.74 -2.48
N ILE A 2 32.46 -6.86 -1.76
CA ILE A 2 31.34 -7.64 -1.16
C ILE A 2 30.53 -6.82 -0.13
N VAL A 3 31.19 -6.03 0.72
CA VAL A 3 30.52 -5.17 1.72
C VAL A 3 29.75 -4.01 1.08
N SER A 4 30.17 -3.55 -0.11
CA SER A 4 29.54 -2.44 -0.83
C SER A 4 28.24 -2.85 -1.53
N MET A 5 28.10 -4.12 -1.93
CA MET A 5 26.83 -4.64 -2.48
C MET A 5 25.76 -4.92 -1.40
N MET A 6 26.12 -4.83 -0.12
CA MET A 6 25.23 -5.06 1.00
C MET A 6 24.41 -3.82 1.39
N MET A 7 24.70 -2.66 0.78
CA MET A 7 24.04 -1.36 0.99
C MET A 7 22.71 -1.18 0.21
N ARG A 8 22.00 -2.26 -0.13
CA ARG A 8 20.72 -2.18 -0.87
C ARG A 8 19.46 -2.14 0.01
N ARG A 9 19.59 -2.18 1.33
CA ARG A 9 18.47 -2.04 2.27
C ARG A 9 18.86 -1.09 3.39
N MET A 10 18.04 -0.07 3.66
CA MET A 10 18.17 0.91 4.76
C MET A 10 18.39 0.31 6.17
N LEU A 11 18.37 -1.02 6.32
CA LEU A 11 18.61 -1.75 7.56
C LEU A 11 20.07 -1.65 8.06
N TRP A 12 21.06 -1.56 7.17
CA TRP A 12 22.48 -1.54 7.58
C TRP A 12 22.90 -0.25 8.28
N LEU A 13 22.39 0.90 7.83
CA LEU A 13 22.63 2.18 8.51
C LEU A 13 22.04 2.18 9.92
N ARG A 14 20.85 1.60 10.12
CA ARG A 14 20.21 1.53 11.43
C ARG A 14 20.88 0.55 12.38
N LEU A 15 21.35 -0.58 11.86
CA LEU A 15 22.10 -1.58 12.64
C LEU A 15 23.44 -0.99 13.12
N LEU A 16 24.13 -0.24 12.26
CA LEU A 16 25.37 0.46 12.62
C LEU A 16 25.13 1.54 13.70
N VAL A 17 24.02 2.26 13.62
CA VAL A 17 23.62 3.25 14.63
C VAL A 17 23.30 2.59 15.98
N ILE A 18 22.63 1.43 15.99
CA ILE A 18 22.37 0.66 17.21
C ILE A 18 23.68 0.17 17.83
N VAL A 19 24.61 -0.34 17.02
CA VAL A 19 25.93 -0.79 17.49
C VAL A 19 26.74 0.38 18.08
N SER A 20 26.69 1.55 17.45
CA SER A 20 27.34 2.77 17.98
C SER A 20 26.73 3.23 19.32
N ALA A 21 25.40 3.22 19.43
CA ALA A 21 24.71 3.57 20.67
C ALA A 21 25.02 2.60 21.82
N VAL A 22 25.09 1.30 21.54
CA VAL A 22 25.48 0.27 22.52
C VAL A 22 26.92 0.48 23.00
N SER A 23 27.86 0.77 22.10
CA SER A 23 29.24 1.10 22.47
C SER A 23 29.34 2.35 23.35
N GLY A 24 28.49 3.35 23.11
CA GLY A 24 28.44 4.55 23.93
C GLY A 24 27.87 4.29 25.34
N ILE A 25 26.84 3.44 25.48
CA ILE A 25 26.25 3.08 26.79
C ILE A 25 27.28 2.37 27.67
N ILE A 26 28.07 1.46 27.07
CA ILE A 26 29.13 0.72 27.77
C ILE A 26 30.22 1.69 28.28
N TYR A 27 30.58 2.69 27.48
CA TYR A 27 31.58 3.69 27.85
C TYR A 27 31.07 4.64 28.96
N ASP A 28 29.83 5.11 28.84
CA ASP A 28 29.22 6.04 29.81
C ASP A 28 28.96 5.38 31.17
N TRP A 29 28.62 4.08 31.19
CA TRP A 29 28.34 3.31 32.40
C TRP A 29 29.60 2.89 33.17
N VAL A 30 30.67 2.50 32.47
CA VAL A 30 31.88 1.97 33.10
C VAL A 30 32.85 3.06 33.57
N MET A 31 32.84 4.26 32.94
CA MET A 31 33.94 5.23 33.12
C MET A 31 33.54 6.58 33.75
N ILE A 32 32.30 7.07 33.60
CA ILE A 32 31.93 8.47 33.97
C ILE A 32 30.72 8.56 34.94
N GLY A 33 29.88 7.52 35.05
CA GLY A 33 28.66 7.58 35.86
C GLY A 33 27.59 8.53 35.29
N ASN A 34 27.66 8.81 33.98
CA ASN A 34 26.88 9.87 33.34
C ASN A 34 25.55 9.35 32.81
N VAL A 35 24.53 9.40 33.66
CA VAL A 35 23.15 8.96 33.37
C VAL A 35 22.56 9.67 32.13
N VAL A 36 23.01 10.88 31.84
CA VAL A 36 22.51 11.69 30.72
C VAL A 36 22.94 11.12 29.36
N GLY A 37 24.16 10.57 29.24
CA GLY A 37 24.64 9.95 27.99
C GLY A 37 23.88 8.68 27.63
N ALA A 38 23.72 7.80 28.63
CA ALA A 38 22.90 6.58 28.50
C ALA A 38 21.43 6.89 28.15
N PHE A 39 20.86 7.96 28.72
CA PHE A 39 19.51 8.42 28.38
C PHE A 39 19.38 8.78 26.89
N TRP A 40 20.30 9.60 26.36
CA TRP A 40 20.27 10.00 24.96
C TRP A 40 20.45 8.81 23.99
N GLN A 41 21.23 7.79 24.37
CA GLN A 41 21.42 6.59 23.56
C GLN A 41 20.18 5.68 23.54
N VAL A 42 19.46 5.55 24.66
CA VAL A 42 18.18 4.82 24.71
C VAL A 42 17.13 5.49 23.82
N LEU A 43 17.07 6.83 23.82
CA LEU A 43 16.17 7.59 22.94
C LEU A 43 16.46 7.29 21.46
N LEU A 44 17.74 7.21 21.09
CA LEU A 44 18.19 6.94 19.72
C LEU A 44 17.82 5.51 19.27
N ILE A 45 18.00 4.51 20.15
CA ILE A 45 17.59 3.13 19.91
C ILE A 45 16.07 3.04 19.77
N ALA A 46 15.32 3.71 20.66
CA ALA A 46 13.86 3.71 20.61
C ALA A 46 13.33 4.26 19.27
N VAL A 47 13.85 5.39 18.81
CA VAL A 47 13.49 5.98 17.51
C VAL A 47 13.82 5.01 16.36
N ASN A 48 15.00 4.39 16.36
CA ASN A 48 15.39 3.46 15.30
C ASN A 48 14.56 2.16 15.30
N VAL A 49 14.21 1.64 16.47
CA VAL A 49 13.34 0.47 16.62
C VAL A 49 11.93 0.79 16.12
N VAL A 50 11.37 1.93 16.51
CA VAL A 50 10.07 2.41 15.99
C VAL A 50 10.13 2.53 14.47
N GLN A 51 11.20 3.12 13.93
CA GLN A 51 11.38 3.26 12.49
C GLN A 51 11.49 1.89 11.79
N ILE A 52 12.09 0.88 12.41
CA ILE A 52 12.20 -0.49 11.86
C ILE A 52 10.84 -1.20 11.90
N ILE A 53 10.08 -1.05 12.99
CA ILE A 53 8.72 -1.58 13.12
C ILE A 53 7.79 -0.97 12.06
N LEU A 54 7.89 0.35 11.85
CA LEU A 54 7.14 1.06 10.80
C LEU A 54 7.53 0.59 9.39
N LEU A 55 8.79 0.24 9.14
CA LEU A 55 9.22 -0.30 7.84
C LEU A 55 8.81 -1.77 7.63
N TRP A 56 8.89 -2.61 8.66
CA TRP A 56 8.47 -4.03 8.59
C TRP A 56 6.97 -4.20 8.36
N THR A 57 6.18 -3.19 8.72
CA THR A 57 4.74 -3.18 8.50
C THR A 57 4.38 -2.88 7.04
N ARG A 58 5.32 -2.33 6.25
CA ARG A 58 5.01 -1.70 4.96
C ARG A 58 4.85 -2.64 3.76
N ASP A 59 5.45 -3.84 3.79
CA ASP A 59 5.55 -4.65 2.56
C ASP A 59 4.87 -6.03 2.60
N ARG A 60 4.17 -6.41 3.69
CA ARG A 60 3.47 -7.71 3.75
C ARG A 60 2.20 -7.79 2.91
N LEU A 61 1.65 -6.64 2.51
CA LEU A 61 0.38 -6.54 1.78
C LEU A 61 0.54 -7.02 0.33
N LEU A 62 1.57 -6.50 -0.36
CA LEU A 62 1.83 -6.78 -1.77
C LEU A 62 2.23 -8.25 -1.99
N ASP A 63 2.80 -8.90 -0.97
CA ASP A 63 3.12 -10.33 -0.98
C ASP A 63 1.87 -11.24 -0.93
N GLN A 64 0.69 -10.70 -0.57
CA GLN A 64 -0.54 -11.51 -0.50
C GLN A 64 -1.26 -11.66 -1.84
N GLY A 65 -0.94 -10.82 -2.82
CA GLY A 65 -1.51 -10.88 -4.16
C GLY A 65 -0.48 -11.26 -5.21
N ARG A 66 -0.92 -11.30 -6.47
CA ARG A 66 -0.08 -11.59 -7.63
C ARG A 66 0.04 -10.38 -8.53
N TRP A 67 1.26 -10.11 -8.98
CA TRP A 67 1.51 -9.14 -10.04
C TRP A 67 1.35 -9.82 -11.38
N GLU A 68 0.54 -9.23 -12.27
CA GLU A 68 0.33 -9.72 -13.63
C GLU A 68 0.28 -8.56 -14.63
N SER A 69 0.76 -8.82 -15.84
CA SER A 69 0.58 -7.92 -16.98
C SER A 69 -0.70 -8.33 -17.72
N VAL A 70 -1.56 -7.36 -17.98
CA VAL A 70 -2.85 -7.58 -18.65
C VAL A 70 -2.90 -6.76 -19.94
N PRO A 71 -3.35 -7.35 -21.07
CA PRO A 71 -3.48 -6.62 -22.33
C PRO A 71 -4.66 -5.64 -22.28
N GLU A 72 -4.66 -4.69 -23.22
CA GLU A 72 -5.82 -3.87 -23.52
C GLU A 72 -7.07 -4.74 -23.79
N GLY A 73 -8.24 -4.24 -23.41
CA GLY A 73 -9.52 -4.93 -23.53
C GLY A 73 -9.80 -5.95 -22.42
N THR A 74 -8.84 -6.18 -21.51
CA THR A 74 -9.08 -7.06 -20.35
C THR A 74 -10.14 -6.45 -19.43
N ARG A 75 -11.25 -7.15 -19.23
CA ARG A 75 -12.29 -6.77 -18.26
C ARG A 75 -11.79 -7.06 -16.84
N LEU A 76 -11.77 -6.04 -15.98
CA LEU A 76 -11.40 -6.13 -14.57
C LEU A 76 -12.62 -6.40 -13.68
N THR A 77 -13.74 -5.73 -13.96
CA THR A 77 -15.03 -5.91 -13.30
C THR A 77 -16.16 -5.84 -14.31
N GLU A 78 -17.27 -6.49 -13.98
CA GLU A 78 -18.52 -6.46 -14.73
C GLU A 78 -19.63 -5.89 -13.86
N GLU A 79 -20.38 -4.91 -14.37
CA GLU A 79 -21.45 -4.26 -13.61
C GLU A 79 -22.51 -5.28 -13.15
N GLY A 80 -22.88 -5.23 -11.86
CA GLY A 80 -23.87 -6.14 -11.27
C GLY A 80 -23.34 -7.53 -10.93
N GLU A 81 -22.11 -7.88 -11.34
CA GLU A 81 -21.47 -9.14 -10.94
C GLU A 81 -20.63 -8.96 -9.67
N ARG A 82 -20.34 -10.07 -8.98
CA ARG A 82 -19.43 -10.08 -7.84
C ARG A 82 -17.98 -10.27 -8.33
N PRO A 83 -17.10 -9.26 -8.24
CA PRO A 83 -15.72 -9.39 -8.67
C PRO A 83 -14.97 -10.46 -7.88
N GLY A 84 -14.30 -11.37 -8.59
CA GLY A 84 -13.46 -12.41 -7.99
C GLY A 84 -12.15 -11.88 -7.39
N PHE A 85 -11.71 -10.69 -7.81
CA PHE A 85 -10.44 -10.10 -7.39
C PHE A 85 -10.63 -8.62 -7.01
N LEU A 86 -9.90 -8.18 -5.98
CA LEU A 86 -9.54 -6.77 -5.83
C LEU A 86 -8.30 -6.53 -6.68
N THR A 87 -8.35 -5.52 -7.55
CA THR A 87 -7.25 -5.21 -8.47
C THR A 87 -6.70 -3.82 -8.14
N TYR A 88 -5.38 -3.68 -8.09
CA TYR A 88 -4.69 -2.40 -8.03
C TYR A 88 -4.01 -2.16 -9.37
N LEU A 89 -4.35 -1.05 -10.04
CA LEU A 89 -3.76 -0.66 -11.32
C LEU A 89 -2.46 0.11 -11.03
N SER A 90 -1.30 -0.50 -11.29
CA SER A 90 -0.01 0.17 -11.03
C SER A 90 0.52 0.93 -12.22
N GLU A 91 0.22 0.46 -13.44
CA GLU A 91 0.66 1.05 -14.71
C GLU A 91 -0.45 0.85 -15.76
N GLY A 92 -0.49 1.72 -16.77
CA GLY A 92 -1.52 1.75 -17.82
C GLY A 92 -2.81 2.47 -17.37
N THR A 93 -3.80 2.50 -18.24
CA THR A 93 -5.09 3.16 -17.96
C THR A 93 -6.25 2.17 -18.08
N ALA A 94 -7.35 2.47 -17.38
CA ALA A 94 -8.59 1.70 -17.47
C ALA A 94 -9.77 2.62 -17.75
N ARG A 95 -10.71 2.16 -18.56
CA ARG A 95 -11.99 2.82 -18.80
C ARG A 95 -13.03 2.29 -17.82
N ILE A 96 -13.87 3.19 -17.31
CA ILE A 96 -15.02 2.89 -16.47
C ILE A 96 -16.28 3.21 -17.27
N ASP A 97 -17.11 2.20 -17.48
CA ASP A 97 -18.37 2.29 -18.19
C ASP A 97 -19.51 1.95 -17.21
N THR A 98 -20.62 2.69 -17.26
CA THR A 98 -21.84 2.36 -16.51
C THR A 98 -22.99 2.26 -17.49
N GLY A 99 -23.59 1.08 -17.58
CA GLY A 99 -24.44 0.71 -18.72
C GLY A 99 -23.67 0.85 -20.06
N ASN A 100 -24.19 1.67 -20.98
CA ASN A 100 -23.60 1.86 -22.32
C ASN A 100 -22.78 3.16 -22.47
N THR A 101 -22.45 3.84 -21.37
CA THR A 101 -21.79 5.15 -21.40
C THR A 101 -20.46 5.12 -20.65
N GLU A 102 -19.39 5.58 -21.31
CA GLU A 102 -18.10 5.84 -20.67
C GLU A 102 -18.27 6.99 -19.68
N VAL A 103 -18.18 6.69 -18.38
CA VAL A 103 -18.34 7.67 -17.30
C VAL A 103 -17.00 8.28 -16.88
N ALA A 104 -15.91 7.54 -17.00
CA ALA A 104 -14.59 8.02 -16.65
C ALA A 104 -13.46 7.15 -17.22
N ARG A 105 -12.26 7.73 -17.21
CA ARG A 105 -10.99 7.00 -17.32
C ARG A 105 -10.23 7.08 -16.01
N MET A 106 -9.60 5.97 -15.66
CA MET A 106 -8.83 5.77 -14.44
C MET A 106 -7.35 5.65 -14.78
N GLU A 107 -6.57 6.52 -14.15
CA GLU A 107 -5.12 6.55 -14.20
C GLU A 107 -4.50 5.47 -13.30
N PRO A 108 -3.20 5.17 -13.43
CA PRO A 108 -2.51 4.31 -12.48
C PRO A 108 -2.54 4.88 -11.05
N GLY A 109 -2.45 3.98 -10.07
CA GLY A 109 -2.40 4.32 -8.65
C GLY A 109 -3.68 4.02 -7.88
N HIS A 110 -4.69 3.47 -8.55
CA HIS A 110 -6.04 3.29 -8.02
C HIS A 110 -6.42 1.81 -7.84
N PHE A 111 -7.29 1.53 -6.87
CA PHE A 111 -7.92 0.22 -6.73
C PHE A 111 -9.16 0.10 -7.64
N VAL A 112 -9.53 -1.14 -7.94
CA VAL A 112 -10.67 -1.55 -8.77
C VAL A 112 -11.37 -2.70 -8.05
N GLY A 113 -12.70 -2.60 -7.92
CA GLY A 113 -13.51 -3.54 -7.13
C GLY A 113 -13.57 -3.21 -5.63
N GLU A 114 -13.00 -2.09 -5.21
CA GLU A 114 -13.02 -1.62 -3.81
C GLU A 114 -14.42 -1.36 -3.26
N MET A 115 -15.30 -0.76 -4.08
CA MET A 115 -16.68 -0.45 -3.72
C MET A 115 -17.46 -1.74 -3.50
N SER A 116 -17.18 -2.76 -4.31
CA SER A 116 -17.75 -4.09 -4.14
C SER A 116 -17.24 -4.79 -2.88
N LEU A 117 -16.01 -4.55 -2.45
CA LEU A 117 -15.48 -5.13 -1.22
C LEU A 117 -16.11 -4.49 0.04
N MET A 118 -16.38 -3.19 0.00
CA MET A 118 -16.92 -2.42 1.12
C MET A 118 -18.45 -2.36 1.16
N GLY A 119 -19.11 -2.49 0.01
CA GLY A 119 -20.55 -2.37 -0.16
C GLY A 119 -21.29 -3.70 -0.13
N ASP A 120 -22.21 -3.88 -1.07
CA ASP A 120 -23.11 -5.05 -1.19
C ASP A 120 -22.45 -6.30 -1.80
N GLY A 121 -21.20 -6.17 -2.25
CA GLY A 121 -20.50 -7.27 -2.92
C GLY A 121 -20.64 -7.31 -4.43
N LEU A 122 -21.31 -6.35 -5.06
CA LEU A 122 -21.46 -6.26 -6.51
C LEU A 122 -20.59 -5.13 -7.07
N ALA A 123 -20.16 -5.25 -8.33
CA ALA A 123 -19.46 -4.19 -9.03
C ALA A 123 -20.47 -3.13 -9.49
N SER A 124 -20.15 -1.86 -9.26
CA SER A 124 -21.00 -0.72 -9.60
C SER A 124 -20.86 -0.25 -11.05
N ALA A 125 -19.87 -0.78 -11.77
CA ALA A 125 -19.53 -0.37 -13.13
C ALA A 125 -18.64 -1.43 -13.80
N ASP A 126 -18.69 -1.45 -15.12
CA ASP A 126 -17.74 -2.16 -15.95
C ASP A 126 -16.40 -1.41 -15.92
N VAL A 127 -15.31 -2.15 -15.70
CA VAL A 127 -13.97 -1.58 -15.78
C VAL A 127 -13.14 -2.42 -16.72
N THR A 128 -12.65 -1.79 -17.79
CA THR A 128 -11.88 -2.45 -18.85
C THR A 128 -10.53 -1.76 -19.02
N VAL A 129 -9.46 -2.54 -19.13
CA VAL A 129 -8.11 -2.03 -19.39
C VAL A 129 -8.09 -1.36 -20.76
N ALA A 130 -7.69 -0.09 -20.81
CA ALA A 130 -7.68 0.72 -22.03
C ALA A 130 -6.29 0.79 -22.69
N GLU A 131 -5.23 0.49 -21.95
CA GLU A 131 -3.85 0.38 -22.44
C GLU A 131 -3.18 -0.80 -21.72
N PRO A 132 -2.22 -1.52 -22.33
CA PRO A 132 -1.51 -2.62 -21.66
C PRO A 132 -1.03 -2.21 -20.27
N ALA A 133 -1.49 -2.94 -19.27
CA ALA A 133 -1.40 -2.52 -17.88
C ALA A 133 -0.67 -3.54 -17.02
N ARG A 134 -0.08 -3.05 -15.94
CA ARG A 134 0.42 -3.89 -14.86
C ARG A 134 -0.49 -3.75 -13.67
N VAL A 135 -0.93 -4.89 -13.15
CA VAL A 135 -1.89 -4.93 -12.06
C VAL A 135 -1.42 -5.85 -10.95
N TRP A 136 -1.78 -5.51 -9.72
CA TRP A 136 -1.71 -6.41 -8.59
C TRP A 136 -3.12 -6.91 -8.27
N ARG A 137 -3.31 -8.23 -8.16
CA ARG A 137 -4.60 -8.85 -7.88
C ARG A 137 -4.55 -9.70 -6.63
N ILE A 138 -5.60 -9.64 -5.83
CA ILE A 138 -5.82 -10.54 -4.69
C ILE A 138 -7.23 -11.11 -4.75
N ASP A 139 -7.35 -12.42 -4.56
CA ASP A 139 -8.64 -13.13 -4.56
C ASP A 139 -9.56 -12.62 -3.44
N ARG A 140 -10.85 -12.48 -3.75
CA ARG A 140 -11.87 -12.11 -2.76
C ARG A 140 -11.89 -13.07 -1.58
N ASP A 141 -11.91 -14.38 -1.82
CA ASP A 141 -11.92 -15.39 -0.74
C ASP A 141 -10.68 -15.29 0.16
N ARG A 142 -9.56 -14.82 -0.40
CA ARG A 142 -8.35 -14.58 0.38
C ARG A 142 -8.49 -13.32 1.22
N LEU A 143 -9.06 -12.24 0.68
CA LEU A 143 -9.38 -11.02 1.43
C LEU A 143 -10.35 -11.31 2.58
N GLU A 144 -11.41 -12.07 2.33
CA GLU A 144 -12.40 -12.43 3.35
C GLU A 144 -11.76 -13.29 4.46
N ARG A 145 -10.94 -14.28 4.11
CA ARG A 145 -10.17 -15.04 5.12
C ARG A 145 -9.18 -14.16 5.88
N MET A 146 -8.52 -13.23 5.20
CA MET A 146 -7.56 -12.32 5.84
C MET A 146 -8.24 -11.36 6.81
N ARG A 147 -9.46 -10.91 6.50
CA ARG A 147 -10.30 -10.10 7.40
C ARG A 147 -10.52 -10.80 8.74
N THR A 148 -10.74 -12.12 8.73
CA THR A 148 -10.96 -12.90 9.96
C THR A 148 -9.65 -13.31 10.64
N GLN A 149 -8.67 -13.79 9.88
CA GLN A 149 -7.45 -14.41 10.43
C GLN A 149 -6.33 -13.42 10.73
N GLN A 150 -6.28 -12.29 10.01
CA GLN A 150 -5.22 -11.29 10.12
C GLN A 150 -5.81 -9.87 10.06
N PRO A 151 -6.67 -9.48 11.02
CA PRO A 151 -7.41 -8.22 10.98
C PRO A 151 -6.50 -6.98 10.91
N LYS A 152 -5.31 -7.04 11.53
CA LYS A 152 -4.31 -5.97 11.45
C LYS A 152 -3.80 -5.74 10.03
N LEU A 153 -3.62 -6.82 9.25
CA LEU A 153 -3.15 -6.72 7.86
C LEU A 153 -4.29 -6.25 6.95
N PHE A 154 -5.51 -6.72 7.20
CA PHE A 154 -6.70 -6.26 6.48
C PHE A 154 -6.95 -4.76 6.67
N ALA A 155 -6.76 -4.24 7.89
CA ALA A 155 -6.90 -2.81 8.19
C ALA A 155 -5.95 -1.93 7.35
N LEU A 156 -4.77 -2.45 6.94
CA LEU A 156 -3.87 -1.74 6.03
C LEU A 156 -4.44 -1.64 4.61
N ILE A 157 -5.15 -2.67 4.14
CA ILE A 157 -5.87 -2.63 2.85
C ILE A 157 -7.00 -1.61 2.93
N GLU A 158 -7.82 -1.69 3.98
CA GLU A 158 -8.92 -0.74 4.18
C GLU A 158 -8.42 0.70 4.23
N ALA A 159 -7.31 0.97 4.94
CA ALA A 159 -6.70 2.28 4.98
C ALA A 159 -6.22 2.74 3.59
N GLY A 160 -5.59 1.84 2.82
CA GLY A 160 -5.15 2.13 1.45
C GLY A 160 -6.32 2.45 0.52
N ILE A 161 -7.39 1.65 0.57
CA ILE A 161 -8.62 1.90 -0.19
C ILE A 161 -9.28 3.21 0.23
N ALA A 162 -9.35 3.50 1.53
CA ALA A 162 -9.97 4.73 2.03
C ALA A 162 -9.21 5.99 1.57
N LEU A 163 -7.88 5.93 1.54
CA LEU A 163 -7.03 6.99 0.98
C LEU A 163 -7.26 7.16 -0.51
N ASP A 164 -7.39 6.06 -1.24
CA ASP A 164 -7.67 6.06 -2.69
C ASP A 164 -9.04 6.65 -3.02
N LEU A 165 -10.10 6.20 -2.34
CA LEU A 165 -11.46 6.73 -2.47
C LEU A 165 -11.50 8.24 -2.17
N ARG A 166 -10.77 8.69 -1.14
CA ARG A 166 -10.66 10.13 -0.86
C ARG A 166 -10.03 10.88 -2.03
N ALA A 167 -8.98 10.35 -2.64
CA ALA A 167 -8.36 10.96 -3.83
C ALA A 167 -9.33 11.01 -5.01
N LYS A 168 -10.08 9.92 -5.27
CA LYS A 168 -11.10 9.83 -6.32
C LYS A 168 -12.24 10.83 -6.12
N VAL A 169 -12.79 10.95 -4.90
CA VAL A 169 -13.88 11.90 -4.61
C VAL A 169 -13.43 13.35 -4.80
N ILE A 170 -12.21 13.70 -4.36
CA ILE A 170 -11.66 15.03 -4.57
C ILE A 170 -11.48 15.31 -6.07
N ALA A 171 -10.95 14.35 -6.84
CA ALA A 171 -10.81 14.48 -8.29
C ALA A 171 -12.16 14.64 -9.01
N THR A 172 -13.18 13.84 -8.64
CA THR A 172 -14.53 13.92 -9.21
C THR A 172 -15.21 15.24 -8.89
N ASN A 173 -15.15 15.71 -7.64
CA ASN A 173 -15.73 17.00 -7.25
C ASN A 173 -15.04 18.18 -7.96
N THR A 174 -13.73 18.09 -8.16
CA THR A 174 -12.97 19.15 -8.85
C THR A 174 -13.33 19.22 -10.35
N ARG A 175 -13.58 18.07 -10.99
CA ARG A 175 -14.08 18.01 -12.38
C ARG A 175 -15.52 18.50 -12.50
N ALA A 176 -16.39 18.14 -11.55
CA ALA A 176 -17.78 18.63 -11.53
C ALA A 176 -17.86 20.16 -11.32
N ALA A 177 -16.95 20.73 -10.52
CA ALA A 177 -16.85 22.18 -10.32
C ALA A 177 -16.27 22.95 -11.52
N ALA A 178 -15.63 22.27 -12.48
CA ALA A 178 -14.98 22.86 -13.64
C ALA A 178 -15.81 22.77 -14.95
N ALA A 179 -16.98 22.12 -14.93
CA ALA A 179 -17.87 22.06 -16.08
C ALA A 179 -18.69 23.37 -16.20
N PRO A 180 -18.68 24.08 -17.35
CA PRO A 180 -19.52 25.25 -17.54
C PRO A 180 -21.01 24.84 -17.63
N ALA A 181 -21.87 25.68 -17.03
CA ALA A 181 -23.33 25.52 -17.01
C ALA A 181 -23.99 25.72 -18.38
#